data_AF-A0A7R7T586-F1
#
_entry.id   AF-A0A7R7T586-F1
#
_cell.length_a   1.000
_cell.length_b   1.000
_cell.length_c   1.000
_cell.angle_alpha   90.00
_cell.angle_beta   90.00
_cell.angle_gamma   90.00
#
_symmetry.space_group_name_H-M   'P 1'
#
loop_
_entity.id
_entity.type
_entity.pdbx_description
1 polymer ?
#
loop_
_entity_poly.entity_id
_entity_poly.type
_entity_poly.pdbx_seq_one_letter_code
_entity_poly.pdbx_strand_id
1 'polypeptide(L)'
;MAFQWLPDARRRPASELAGMNRHTGKMIFGEEYWNQTFEMVLEQPTGTWFADMEGGSHLSELYELLRDSTWFEHLVKCELVRLACIPAPARLGRQTSEYPPLLYVRQVLGVRIPDATLVDERLRLKVDFDLEGHGRWTGDLSLYIYSQEALRRERAKAAWMAENIRRIEKEGRMLPSPIPSDGWDIDDGFPD
;
A
#
# COMPACT_ATOMS: atom_id res chain seq x y z
N MET A 1 17.01 16.41 32.64
CA MET A 1 16.84 15.17 31.85
C MET A 1 17.95 15.11 30.82
N ALA A 2 18.77 14.07 30.84
CA ALA A 2 19.77 13.83 29.80
C ALA A 2 19.13 12.99 28.70
N PHE A 3 19.05 13.53 27.49
CA PHE A 3 18.62 12.77 26.32
C PHE A 3 19.78 11.85 25.91
N GLN A 4 19.57 10.54 25.98
CA GLN A 4 20.51 9.55 25.46
C GLN A 4 19.90 8.87 24.24
N TRP A 5 20.63 8.91 23.13
CA TRP A 5 20.31 8.08 21.97
C TRP A 5 20.48 6.61 22.36
N LEU A 6 19.44 5.82 22.13
CA LEU A 6 19.60 4.36 22.16
C LEU A 6 20.61 3.98 21.08
N PRO A 7 21.53 3.04 21.36
CA PRO A 7 22.45 2.56 20.35
C PRO A 7 21.67 1.97 19.16
N ASP A 8 22.14 2.25 17.95
CA ASP A 8 21.56 1.67 16.73
C ASP A 8 21.52 0.14 16.89
N ALA A 9 20.33 -0.45 16.70
CA ALA A 9 20.15 -1.89 16.77
C ALA A 9 21.09 -2.59 15.77
N ARG A 10 21.56 -3.79 16.11
CA ARG A 10 22.43 -4.58 15.24
C ARG A 10 21.76 -4.76 13.88
N ARG A 11 22.36 -4.15 12.85
CA ARG A 11 21.86 -4.22 11.47
C ARG A 11 22.10 -5.62 10.91
N ARG A 12 21.09 -6.19 10.27
CA ARG A 12 21.16 -7.42 9.47
C ARG A 12 21.16 -7.02 7.99
N PRO A 13 21.92 -7.69 7.12
CA PRO A 13 21.84 -7.43 5.70
C PRO A 13 20.38 -7.48 5.20
N ALA A 14 19.96 -6.49 4.40
CA ALA A 14 18.66 -6.50 3.73
C ALA A 14 18.46 -7.78 2.88
N SER A 15 19.54 -8.42 2.43
CA SER A 15 19.54 -9.69 1.70
C SER A 15 19.07 -10.91 2.51
N GLU A 16 19.03 -10.83 3.84
CA GLU A 16 18.69 -11.97 4.72
C GLU A 16 17.18 -12.13 4.97
N LEU A 17 16.35 -11.18 4.51
CA LEU A 17 14.90 -11.29 4.67
C LEU A 17 14.27 -12.16 3.61
N ALA A 18 13.22 -12.87 4.02
CA ALA A 18 12.56 -13.88 3.24
C ALA A 18 11.05 -13.83 3.46
N GLY A 19 10.30 -14.19 2.43
CA GLY A 19 8.85 -14.28 2.49
C GLY A 19 8.31 -15.15 1.36
N MET A 20 7.01 -15.36 1.37
CA MET A 20 6.33 -16.07 0.30
C MET A 20 6.02 -15.12 -0.83
N ASN A 21 6.34 -15.52 -2.06
CA ASN A 21 5.91 -14.81 -3.26
C ASN A 21 4.39 -14.88 -3.36
N ARG A 22 3.72 -13.73 -3.48
CA ARG A 22 2.25 -13.63 -3.45
C ARG A 22 1.58 -14.32 -4.63
N HIS A 23 2.28 -14.46 -5.75
CA HIS A 23 1.75 -15.04 -6.98
C HIS A 23 2.06 -16.53 -7.12
N THR A 24 3.26 -16.95 -6.73
CA THR A 24 3.72 -18.33 -6.94
C THR A 24 3.72 -19.19 -5.69
N GLY A 25 3.60 -18.58 -4.51
CA GLY A 25 3.74 -19.27 -3.23
C GLY A 25 5.15 -19.84 -2.99
N LYS A 26 6.17 -19.42 -3.76
CA LYS A 26 7.55 -19.84 -3.53
C LYS A 26 8.24 -18.91 -2.54
N MET A 27 9.23 -19.43 -1.80
CA MET A 27 10.07 -18.58 -0.96
C MET A 27 10.95 -17.66 -1.82
N ILE A 28 10.94 -16.38 -1.49
CA ILE A 28 11.74 -15.31 -2.11
C ILE A 28 12.57 -14.61 -1.04
N PHE A 29 13.69 -14.02 -1.45
CA PHE A 29 14.70 -13.50 -0.54
C PHE A 29 15.26 -12.16 -1.02
N GLY A 30 15.79 -11.37 -0.09
CA GLY A 30 16.52 -10.15 -0.39
C GLY A 30 15.73 -9.18 -1.25
N GLU A 31 16.29 -8.79 -2.40
CA GLU A 31 15.70 -7.79 -3.29
C GLU A 31 14.28 -8.12 -3.73
N GLU A 32 14.01 -9.37 -4.15
CA GLU A 32 12.67 -9.77 -4.59
C GLU A 32 11.65 -9.66 -3.45
N TYR A 33 12.05 -10.02 -2.23
CA TYR A 33 11.21 -9.86 -1.04
C TYR A 33 10.88 -8.38 -0.78
N TRP A 34 11.87 -7.50 -0.86
CA TRP A 34 11.67 -6.07 -0.63
C TRP A 34 10.81 -5.41 -1.69
N ASN A 35 11.07 -5.71 -2.96
CA ASN A 35 10.26 -5.22 -4.07
C ASN A 35 8.80 -5.63 -3.85
N GLN A 36 8.52 -6.92 -3.64
CA GLN A 36 7.15 -7.36 -3.39
C GLN A 36 6.53 -6.67 -2.17
N THR A 37 7.28 -6.52 -1.07
CA THR A 37 6.76 -5.90 0.16
C THR A 37 6.35 -4.45 -0.06
N PHE A 38 7.18 -3.66 -0.74
CA PHE A 38 6.91 -2.25 -0.99
C PHE A 38 5.86 -2.06 -2.07
N GLU A 39 5.93 -2.83 -3.15
CA GLU A 39 4.93 -2.80 -4.23
C GLU A 39 3.54 -3.15 -3.70
N MET A 40 3.40 -4.17 -2.86
CA MET A 40 2.10 -4.54 -2.26
C MET A 40 1.44 -3.38 -1.51
N VAL A 41 2.22 -2.55 -0.82
CA VAL A 41 1.68 -1.41 -0.05
C VAL A 41 1.32 -0.26 -0.97
N LEU A 42 2.20 0.05 -1.93
CA LEU A 42 2.04 1.19 -2.84
C LEU A 42 0.99 0.92 -3.94
N GLU A 43 0.78 -0.34 -4.32
CA GLU A 43 -0.22 -0.78 -5.30
C GLU A 43 -1.62 -0.97 -4.69
N GLN A 44 -1.82 -0.74 -3.38
CA GLN A 44 -3.13 -0.88 -2.74
C GLN A 44 -3.76 0.50 -2.54
N PRO A 45 -4.69 0.96 -3.40
CA PRO A 45 -5.27 2.29 -3.25
C PRO A 45 -6.20 2.39 -2.05
N THR A 46 -6.34 3.58 -1.50
CA THR A 46 -7.28 3.82 -0.39
C THR A 46 -8.72 3.43 -0.76
N GLY A 47 -9.40 2.74 0.16
CA GLY A 47 -10.79 2.30 -0.01
C GLY A 47 -10.98 1.07 -0.89
N THR A 48 -9.91 0.38 -1.31
CA THR A 48 -9.99 -0.83 -2.15
C THR A 48 -9.87 -2.13 -1.37
N TRP A 49 -9.55 -2.07 -0.08
CA TRP A 49 -9.47 -3.24 0.79
C TRP A 49 -10.62 -3.23 1.80
N PHE A 50 -11.56 -4.17 1.67
CA PHE A 50 -12.77 -4.21 2.48
C PHE A 50 -12.53 -4.31 4.00
N ALA A 51 -11.35 -4.80 4.43
CA ALA A 51 -11.01 -4.92 5.85
C ALA A 51 -10.32 -3.66 6.41
N ASP A 52 -9.92 -2.73 5.55
CA ASP A 52 -9.37 -1.42 5.90
C ASP A 52 -9.69 -0.42 4.78
N MET A 53 -10.85 0.22 4.91
CA MET A 53 -11.34 1.16 3.91
C MET A 53 -10.62 2.52 3.97
N GLU A 54 -9.91 2.82 5.06
CA GLU A 54 -9.25 4.10 5.29
C GLU A 54 -7.75 4.07 4.93
N GLY A 55 -7.12 2.90 5.04
CA GLY A 55 -5.73 2.69 4.66
C GLY A 55 -5.52 2.45 3.18
N GLY A 56 -4.26 2.53 2.76
CA GLY A 56 -3.82 2.38 1.37
C GLY A 56 -3.01 3.57 0.89
N SER A 57 -2.56 3.49 -0.36
CA SER A 57 -1.78 4.52 -1.03
C SER A 57 -2.65 5.45 -1.89
N HIS A 58 -2.23 6.70 -2.02
CA HIS A 58 -2.79 7.68 -2.95
C HIS A 58 -2.02 7.75 -4.28
N LEU A 59 -1.09 6.82 -4.53
CA LEU A 59 -0.18 6.90 -5.67
C LEU A 59 -0.91 6.91 -7.03
N SER A 60 -1.99 6.14 -7.18
CA SER A 60 -2.74 6.08 -8.44
C SER A 60 -3.44 7.42 -8.73
N GLU A 61 -3.98 8.06 -7.71
CA GLU A 61 -4.61 9.38 -7.82
C GLU A 61 -3.58 10.49 -8.05
N LEU A 62 -2.44 10.43 -7.35
CA LEU A 62 -1.33 11.35 -7.57
C LEU A 62 -0.80 11.23 -9.00
N TYR A 63 -0.67 10.01 -9.51
CA TYR A 63 -0.24 9.78 -10.88
C TYR A 63 -1.19 10.45 -11.87
N GLU A 64 -2.48 10.16 -11.77
CA GLU A 64 -3.42 10.67 -12.77
C GLU A 64 -3.53 12.20 -12.77
N LEU A 65 -3.51 12.80 -11.58
CA LEU A 65 -3.67 14.25 -11.47
C LEU A 65 -2.39 15.02 -11.79
N LEU A 66 -1.22 14.43 -11.51
CA LEU A 66 0.02 15.20 -11.36
C LEU A 66 1.23 14.60 -12.06
N ARG A 67 1.14 13.50 -12.81
CA ARG A 67 2.31 12.87 -13.47
C ARG A 67 3.16 13.82 -14.32
N ASP A 68 2.54 14.81 -14.96
CA ASP A 68 3.21 15.79 -15.84
C ASP A 68 3.67 17.05 -15.07
N SER A 69 3.41 17.09 -13.76
CA SER A 69 3.83 18.16 -12.87
C SER A 69 5.28 17.98 -12.42
N THR A 70 6.00 19.08 -12.29
CA THR A 70 7.35 19.11 -11.69
C THR A 70 7.34 18.64 -10.22
N TRP A 71 6.17 18.60 -9.59
CA TRP A 71 6.01 18.18 -8.21
C TRP A 71 5.76 16.68 -8.03
N PHE A 72 5.54 15.92 -9.12
CA PHE A 72 5.10 14.53 -9.02
C PHE A 72 6.04 13.67 -8.17
N GLU A 73 7.34 13.67 -8.48
CA GLU A 73 8.35 12.91 -7.74
C GLU A 73 8.40 13.30 -6.25
N HIS A 74 8.25 14.59 -5.94
CA HIS A 74 8.22 15.08 -4.57
C HIS A 74 6.97 14.62 -3.82
N LEU A 75 5.81 14.60 -4.48
CA LEU A 75 4.56 14.13 -3.88
C LEU A 75 4.57 12.61 -3.67
N VAL A 76 5.18 11.85 -4.59
CA VAL A 76 5.44 10.42 -4.37
C VAL A 76 6.34 10.23 -3.15
N LYS A 77 7.41 11.03 -2.98
CA LYS A 77 8.22 10.99 -1.76
C LYS A 77 7.40 11.29 -0.50
N CYS A 78 6.54 12.30 -0.52
CA CYS A 78 5.65 12.61 0.61
C CYS A 78 4.71 11.44 0.94
N GLU A 79 4.17 10.77 -0.08
CA GLU A 79 3.32 9.61 0.09
C GLU A 79 4.05 8.42 0.72
N LEU A 80 5.28 8.15 0.29
CA LEU A 80 6.14 7.12 0.89
C LEU A 80 6.47 7.47 2.35
N VAL A 81 6.74 8.75 2.66
CA VAL A 81 6.95 9.19 4.05
C VAL A 81 5.68 9.01 4.88
N ARG A 82 4.51 9.38 4.36
CA ARG A 82 3.22 9.17 5.04
C ARG A 82 3.04 7.69 5.38
N LEU A 83 3.19 6.80 4.41
CA LEU A 83 3.06 5.35 4.58
C LEU A 83 4.13 4.72 5.47
N ALA A 84 5.24 5.40 5.73
CA ALA A 84 6.26 5.00 6.71
C ALA A 84 5.98 5.53 8.13
N CYS A 85 5.02 6.43 8.30
CA CYS A 85 4.78 7.13 9.58
C CYS A 85 3.37 6.96 10.15
N ILE A 86 2.37 6.62 9.32
CA ILE A 86 1.00 6.41 9.82
C ILE A 86 0.86 5.01 10.44
N PRO A 87 0.07 4.86 11.51
CA PRO A 87 -0.26 3.53 12.02
C PRO A 87 -1.13 2.79 10.98
N ALA A 88 -0.81 1.52 10.71
CA ALA A 88 -1.70 0.64 9.97
C ALA A 88 -2.61 -0.13 10.94
N PRO A 89 -3.88 -0.37 10.58
CA PRO A 89 -4.72 -1.26 11.37
C PRO A 89 -4.10 -2.65 11.43
N ALA A 90 -4.41 -3.36 12.52
CA ALA A 90 -3.83 -4.66 12.74
C ALA A 90 -4.25 -5.61 11.61
N ARG A 91 -3.28 -6.31 11.01
CA ARG A 91 -3.56 -7.36 10.03
C ARG A 91 -4.44 -8.42 10.70
N LEU A 92 -5.43 -8.95 9.98
CA LEU A 92 -6.32 -10.01 10.47
C LEU A 92 -5.52 -11.09 11.24
N GLY A 93 -5.85 -11.29 12.52
CA GLY A 93 -5.19 -12.27 13.40
C GLY A 93 -3.98 -11.76 14.21
N ARG A 94 -3.59 -10.49 14.10
CA ARG A 94 -2.62 -9.85 15.01
C ARG A 94 -3.33 -8.85 15.92
N GLN A 95 -2.99 -8.84 17.21
CA GLN A 95 -3.61 -7.94 18.20
C GLN A 95 -3.00 -6.54 18.22
N THR A 96 -1.85 -6.30 17.60
CA THR A 96 -1.14 -5.02 17.69
C THR A 96 -1.21 -4.21 16.39
N SER A 97 -1.82 -3.03 16.50
CA SER A 97 -1.90 -1.95 15.52
C SER A 97 -0.82 -0.93 15.88
N GLU A 98 0.43 -1.15 15.47
CA GLU A 98 1.52 -0.22 15.82
C GLU A 98 2.57 -0.02 14.74
N TYR A 99 2.51 -0.78 13.64
CA TYR A 99 3.51 -0.68 12.58
C TYR A 99 2.99 0.08 11.37
N PRO A 100 3.82 0.90 10.72
CA PRO A 100 3.43 1.59 9.51
C PRO A 100 3.28 0.62 8.32
N PRO A 101 2.47 0.97 7.30
CA PRO A 101 2.34 0.17 6.08
C PRO A 101 3.68 -0.21 5.44
N LEU A 102 4.58 0.78 5.25
CA LEU A 102 5.95 0.54 4.80
C LEU A 102 6.83 0.11 5.98
N LEU A 103 6.67 -1.15 6.38
CA LEU A 103 7.40 -1.74 7.49
C LEU A 103 8.92 -1.60 7.31
N TYR A 104 9.61 -1.31 8.41
CA TYR A 104 11.05 -1.08 8.48
C TYR A 104 11.55 0.21 7.82
N VAL A 105 10.77 0.96 7.06
CA VAL A 105 11.26 2.22 6.48
C VAL A 105 11.40 3.27 7.58
N ARG A 106 12.63 3.53 8.01
CA ARG A 106 12.96 4.57 9.00
C ARG A 106 13.05 5.94 8.34
N GLN A 107 13.65 6.00 7.15
CA GLN A 107 13.79 7.23 6.36
C GLN A 107 13.66 6.95 4.87
N VAL A 108 12.96 7.86 4.18
CA VAL A 108 12.95 7.92 2.71
C VAL A 108 14.02 8.89 2.25
N LEU A 109 15.17 8.36 1.84
CA LEU A 109 16.33 9.15 1.44
C LEU A 109 16.09 9.78 0.06
N GLY A 110 15.58 8.98 -0.90
CA GLY A 110 15.36 9.42 -2.27
C GLY A 110 14.24 8.69 -2.97
N VAL A 111 13.60 9.39 -3.91
CA VAL A 111 12.69 8.84 -4.91
C VAL A 111 13.14 9.41 -6.23
N ARG A 112 13.17 8.59 -7.28
CA ARG A 112 13.43 9.04 -8.65
C ARG A 112 12.47 8.38 -9.61
N ILE A 113 11.84 9.18 -10.46
CA ILE A 113 10.94 8.71 -11.53
C ILE A 113 11.57 9.13 -12.85
N PRO A 114 12.38 8.25 -13.49
CA PRO A 114 13.11 8.63 -14.70
C PRO A 114 12.19 8.99 -15.88
N ASP A 115 11.05 8.31 -15.95
CA ASP A 115 10.02 8.48 -16.96
C ASP A 115 8.68 8.14 -16.30
N ALA A 116 7.71 9.06 -16.38
CA ALA A 116 6.37 8.86 -15.84
C ALA A 116 5.45 8.10 -16.81
N THR A 117 5.93 7.71 -17.99
CA THR A 117 5.15 6.89 -18.93
C THR A 117 4.87 5.50 -18.35
N LEU A 118 3.61 5.08 -18.40
CA LEU A 118 3.25 3.70 -18.03
C LEU A 118 3.66 2.73 -19.13
N VAL A 119 4.24 1.60 -18.73
CA VAL A 119 4.44 0.44 -19.60
C VAL A 119 3.62 -0.69 -19.00
N ASP A 120 2.66 -1.22 -19.76
CA ASP A 120 1.68 -2.22 -19.28
C ASP A 120 0.97 -1.78 -17.99
N GLU A 121 0.53 -0.52 -17.95
CA GLU A 121 -0.13 0.11 -16.79
C GLU A 121 0.77 0.24 -15.53
N ARG A 122 2.09 0.03 -15.69
CA ARG A 122 3.05 0.11 -14.57
C ARG A 122 3.96 1.33 -14.66
N LEU A 123 4.08 2.03 -13.54
CA LEU A 123 5.05 3.10 -13.31
C LEU A 123 6.36 2.50 -12.78
N ARG A 124 7.50 2.92 -13.34
CA ARG A 124 8.82 2.57 -12.80
C ARG A 124 9.36 3.70 -11.95
N LEU A 125 9.81 3.37 -10.74
CA LEU A 125 10.47 4.33 -9.87
C LEU A 125 11.61 3.69 -9.08
N LYS A 126 12.63 4.49 -8.79
CA LYS A 126 13.76 4.13 -7.96
C LYS A 126 13.59 4.72 -6.59
N VAL A 127 13.84 3.92 -5.57
CA VAL A 127 13.74 4.33 -4.17
C VAL A 127 15.05 4.09 -3.46
N ASP A 128 15.30 4.92 -2.46
CA ASP A 128 16.43 4.80 -1.56
C ASP A 128 15.91 4.99 -0.13
N PHE A 129 16.01 3.91 0.65
CA PHE A 129 15.48 3.81 1.99
C PHE A 129 16.59 3.53 2.99
N ASP A 130 16.44 4.09 4.18
CA ASP A 130 17.11 3.58 5.37
C ASP A 130 16.14 2.66 6.11
N LEU A 131 16.47 1.37 6.15
CA LEU A 131 15.64 0.34 6.74
C LEU A 131 16.09 0.08 8.18
N GLU A 132 15.18 0.26 9.13
CA GLU A 132 15.39 -0.01 10.54
C GLU A 132 15.85 -1.46 10.74
N GLY A 133 17.01 -1.63 11.37
CA GLY A 133 17.61 -2.94 11.58
C GLY A 133 18.18 -3.59 10.31
N HIS A 134 18.10 -2.95 9.14
CA HIS A 134 18.57 -3.53 7.86
C HIS A 134 19.54 -2.66 7.06
N GLY A 135 19.69 -1.39 7.44
CA GLY A 135 20.58 -0.44 6.78
C GLY A 135 20.00 0.10 5.47
N ARG A 136 20.86 0.69 4.64
CA ARG A 136 20.44 1.34 3.41
C ARG A 136 20.07 0.32 2.35
N TRP A 137 18.93 0.53 1.70
CA TRP A 137 18.46 -0.27 0.58
C TRP A 137 18.07 0.65 -0.57
N THR A 138 18.48 0.28 -1.79
CA THR A 138 18.11 0.96 -3.02
C THR A 138 17.54 -0.08 -3.97
N GLY A 139 16.41 0.22 -4.58
CA GLY A 139 15.75 -0.70 -5.49
C GLY A 139 14.92 -0.02 -6.56
N ASP A 140 14.67 -0.77 -7.62
CA ASP A 140 13.76 -0.44 -8.70
C ASP A 140 12.40 -1.08 -8.40
N LEU A 141 11.37 -0.25 -8.24
CA LEU A 141 9.99 -0.69 -8.08
C LEU A 141 9.25 -0.53 -9.42
N SER A 142 8.36 -1.49 -9.69
CA SER A 142 7.39 -1.43 -10.77
C SER A 142 6.01 -1.44 -10.12
N LEU A 143 5.20 -0.42 -10.33
CA LEU A 143 3.94 -0.25 -9.60
C LEU A 143 2.78 -0.19 -10.58
N TYR A 144 1.82 -1.08 -10.43
CA TYR A 144 0.55 -0.97 -11.14
C TYR A 144 -0.17 0.32 -10.73
N ILE A 145 -0.58 1.11 -11.73
CA ILE A 145 -1.32 2.35 -11.54
C ILE A 145 -2.75 2.13 -12.03
N TYR A 146 -3.71 2.28 -11.12
CA TYR A 146 -5.12 2.17 -11.47
C TYR A 146 -5.58 3.41 -12.22
N SER A 147 -6.36 3.22 -13.29
CA SER A 147 -7.15 4.29 -13.87
C SER A 147 -8.26 4.73 -12.90
N GLN A 148 -8.79 5.95 -13.07
CA GLN A 148 -9.91 6.45 -12.26
C GLN A 148 -11.12 5.51 -12.30
N GLU A 149 -11.42 4.95 -13.47
CA GLU A 149 -12.53 4.01 -13.62
C GLU A 149 -12.25 2.69 -12.88
N ALA A 150 -11.03 2.17 -12.96
CA ALA A 150 -10.64 0.96 -12.23
C ALA A 150 -10.70 1.20 -10.71
N LEU A 151 -10.23 2.36 -10.22
CA LEU A 151 -10.34 2.74 -8.81
C LEU A 151 -11.77 2.77 -8.32
N ARG A 152 -12.69 3.39 -9.07
CA ARG A 152 -14.11 3.44 -8.71
C ARG A 152 -14.70 2.04 -8.58
N ARG A 153 -14.43 1.16 -9.54
CA ARG A 153 -14.91 -0.23 -9.52
C ARG A 153 -14.38 -1.02 -8.34
N GLU A 154 -13.08 -0.92 -8.03
CA GLU A 154 -12.50 -1.64 -6.89
C GLU A 154 -13.00 -1.11 -5.54
N ARG A 155 -13.19 0.21 -5.41
CA ARG A 155 -13.80 0.82 -4.23
C ARG A 155 -15.24 0.38 -4.02
N ALA A 156 -16.03 0.35 -5.08
CA ALA A 156 -17.40 -0.13 -5.02
C ALA A 156 -17.47 -1.58 -4.53
N LYS A 157 -16.62 -2.47 -5.08
CA LYS A 157 -16.52 -3.87 -4.61
C LYS A 157 -16.13 -3.95 -3.13
N ALA A 158 -15.12 -3.19 -2.72
CA ALA A 158 -14.64 -3.19 -1.34
C ALA A 158 -15.70 -2.68 -0.36
N ALA A 159 -16.39 -1.59 -0.70
CA ALA A 159 -17.48 -1.03 0.10
C ALA A 159 -18.67 -2.00 0.22
N TRP A 160 -19.02 -2.68 -0.88
CA TRP A 160 -20.05 -3.72 -0.88
C TRP A 160 -19.71 -4.87 0.07
N MET A 161 -18.46 -5.35 0.02
CA MET A 161 -17.98 -6.41 0.93
C MET A 161 -17.95 -5.95 2.38
N ALA A 162 -17.48 -4.73 2.64
CA ALA A 162 -17.44 -4.15 3.98
C ALA A 162 -18.84 -4.03 4.58
N GLU A 163 -19.81 -3.56 3.81
CA GLU A 163 -21.21 -3.46 4.24
C GLU A 163 -21.83 -4.85 4.47
N ASN A 164 -21.54 -5.82 3.59
CA ASN A 164 -21.98 -7.20 3.78
C ASN A 164 -21.51 -7.78 5.12
N ILE A 165 -20.23 -7.63 5.44
CA ILE A 165 -19.66 -8.08 6.72
C ILE A 165 -20.36 -7.37 7.89
N ARG A 166 -20.52 -6.04 7.80
CA ARG A 166 -21.19 -5.24 8.83
C ARG A 166 -22.62 -5.71 9.09
N ARG A 167 -23.41 -6.01 8.04
CA ARG A 167 -24.80 -6.50 8.18
C ARG A 167 -24.85 -7.91 8.76
N ILE A 168 -23.94 -8.78 8.36
CA ILE A 168 -23.86 -10.14 8.92
C ILE A 168 -23.59 -10.05 10.42
N GLU A 169 -22.62 -9.23 10.83
CA GLU A 169 -22.23 -9.08 12.23
C GLU A 169 -23.28 -8.39 13.11
N LYS A 170 -23.93 -7.34 12.59
CA LYS A 170 -24.87 -6.51 13.38
C LYS A 170 -26.33 -6.91 13.28
N GLU A 171 -26.74 -7.44 12.13
CA GLU A 171 -28.15 -7.64 11.78
C GLU A 171 -28.47 -9.11 11.47
N GLY A 172 -27.46 -9.97 11.32
CA GLY A 172 -27.66 -11.37 10.97
C GLY A 172 -28.21 -11.59 9.55
N ARG A 173 -28.07 -10.59 8.67
CA ARG A 173 -28.49 -10.64 7.26
C ARG A 173 -27.38 -10.18 6.33
N MET A 174 -27.52 -10.50 5.04
CA MET A 174 -26.59 -10.10 3.99
C MET A 174 -27.28 -9.21 2.95
N LEU A 175 -26.51 -8.49 2.14
CA LEU A 175 -27.02 -7.86 0.93
C LEU A 175 -27.58 -8.92 -0.02
N PRO A 176 -28.50 -8.56 -0.93
CA PRO A 176 -29.13 -9.50 -1.86
C PRO A 176 -28.15 -10.27 -2.76
N SER A 177 -26.92 -9.76 -2.93
CA SER A 177 -25.88 -10.34 -3.77
C SER A 177 -24.51 -10.26 -3.08
N PRO A 178 -23.61 -11.24 -3.33
CA PRO A 178 -22.23 -11.18 -2.82
C PRO A 178 -21.38 -10.08 -3.49
N ILE A 179 -21.79 -9.59 -4.66
CA ILE A 179 -21.12 -8.52 -5.42
C ILE A 179 -22.12 -7.41 -5.80
N PRO A 180 -21.65 -6.16 -5.96
CA PRO A 180 -22.50 -5.09 -6.46
C PRO A 180 -23.00 -5.38 -7.88
N SER A 181 -24.16 -4.84 -8.24
CA SER A 181 -24.66 -4.90 -9.62
C SER A 181 -23.76 -4.09 -10.56
N ASP A 182 -23.78 -4.44 -11.85
CA ASP A 182 -23.02 -3.70 -12.85
C ASP A 182 -23.43 -2.21 -12.85
N GLY A 183 -22.42 -1.34 -12.72
CA GLY A 183 -22.61 0.11 -12.71
C GLY A 183 -23.04 0.71 -11.37
N TRP A 184 -23.22 -0.11 -10.31
CA TRP A 184 -23.47 0.41 -8.96
C TRP A 184 -22.24 1.15 -8.42
N ASP A 185 -22.48 2.30 -7.81
CA ASP A 185 -21.50 3.10 -7.08
C ASP A 185 -21.92 3.26 -5.60
N ILE A 186 -20.96 3.59 -4.74
CA ILE A 186 -21.17 3.84 -3.31
C ILE A 186 -22.25 4.91 -3.08
N ASP A 187 -22.31 5.91 -3.98
CA ASP A 187 -23.27 7.01 -3.91
C ASP A 187 -24.73 6.59 -4.20
N ASP A 188 -24.95 5.41 -4.80
CA ASP A 188 -26.30 4.88 -5.06
C ASP A 188 -26.97 4.34 -3.78
N GLY A 189 -26.18 4.15 -2.72
CA GLY A 189 -26.62 3.54 -1.47
C GLY A 189 -26.76 2.02 -1.55
N PHE A 190 -26.88 1.39 -0.39
CA PHE A 190 -27.01 -0.07 -0.29
C PHE A 190 -28.48 -0.49 -0.30
N PRO A 191 -28.86 -1.51 -1.09
CA PRO A 191 -30.22 -2.06 -1.04
C PRO A 191 -30.51 -2.65 0.34
N ASP A 192 -31.79 -2.67 0.74
CA ASP A 192 -32.22 -3.29 2.00
C ASP A 192 -32.08 -4.82 1.99
#